data_AF-A0A924T0A3-F1
#
_entry.id   AF-A0A924T0A3-F1
#
_cell.length_a   1.000
_cell.length_b   1.000
_cell.length_c   1.000
_cell.angle_alpha   90.00
_cell.angle_beta   90.00
_cell.angle_gamma   90.00
#
_symmetry.space_group_name_H-M   'P 1'
#
loop_
_entity.id
_entity.type
_entity.pdbx_description
1 polymer ?
#
loop_
_entity_poly.entity_id
_entity_poly.type
_entity_poly.pdbx_seq_one_letter_code
_entity_poly.pdbx_strand_id
1 'polypeptide(L)'
;MNSKAGMAHITTLLLAAGSVLSLVSGVAHAAQTYSMAEQACTPGESWKFSTSIPDAFGKAFTSSLDFQIDPKKEIKSDSKQNPYEFFVQAQALKAKANTPELQAMSDYWVGRIFYQLGQYHLAHAQWNSFASRKVQPAELGFQLAALDCLEQIKENHAALKLDNAVAAQMAQLPWMSFNPAQKDVIRRVAFQYLRQESARLSAQAETATADPTTVALSKFLADTGTGSGKDTGAVLYDAFFKGMTYHQQGKMNESVVEFRKIVAQDKRPPLIEKSMDLIYLSYGRALYTAGKYVESADILRKVPKSSNYLGQSLSDLSWALLLSGKYKEAIGTAYNLQRSALKHVFLPEGPMVMAISLNEMCQFQRAIQAVRFFRKRYKDNYTWLKTWLTKTDKNSYAQLVSQLKGGKEVPDEIATEWLRSPVFAAQQEEINLLKDERVLLAKLIKLGFRDTQVGQKEIPVLRKNLTVYQSKKLSGQGKDKMNKTALRLGQVERRVAASQLWDKTFRTFATTLGARDQAAVDLINADLAIRNRKMADLLRKVDENTEFVEIEIMDGASEDMVWRNAHPDYKVVSQKFKEEQAKKSKKAVWSWGTSAEADEKGEVWEDELGWYSDDIGDECSNKNRYLSVKAAD
;
A
#
# COMPACT_ATOMS: atom_id res chain seq x y z
N MET A 1 -67.01 20.13 1.98
CA MET A 1 -67.03 21.21 0.96
C MET A 1 -65.88 20.94 -0.01
N ASN A 2 -66.20 20.27 -1.12
CA ASN A 2 -65.96 20.66 -2.54
C ASN A 2 -64.50 20.48 -2.98
N SER A 3 -64.12 19.79 -4.07
CA SER A 3 -64.77 19.11 -5.21
C SER A 3 -63.65 18.26 -5.86
N LYS A 4 -63.75 16.93 -6.00
CA LYS A 4 -64.20 16.16 -7.19
C LYS A 4 -63.74 16.65 -8.57
N ALA A 5 -63.25 15.64 -9.33
CA ALA A 5 -63.46 15.32 -10.75
C ALA A 5 -62.35 15.67 -11.76
N GLY A 6 -61.94 14.62 -12.51
CA GLY A 6 -61.06 14.71 -13.67
C GLY A 6 -60.58 13.36 -14.21
N MET A 7 -61.50 12.40 -14.44
CA MET A 7 -61.28 11.21 -15.26
C MET A 7 -61.70 11.53 -16.71
N ALA A 8 -60.87 11.16 -17.70
CA ALA A 8 -61.21 10.52 -18.97
C ALA A 8 -60.20 10.86 -20.07
N HIS A 9 -59.43 9.86 -20.52
CA HIS A 9 -59.46 9.39 -21.91
C HIS A 9 -58.63 8.10 -22.06
N ILE A 10 -59.36 7.00 -22.25
CA ILE A 10 -58.91 5.73 -22.80
C ILE A 10 -59.30 5.74 -24.30
N THR A 11 -58.70 4.82 -25.09
CA THR A 11 -58.90 4.51 -26.53
C THR A 11 -58.11 5.46 -27.44
N THR A 12 -57.10 5.06 -28.24
CA THR A 12 -57.04 3.93 -29.17
C THR A 12 -55.61 3.84 -29.74
N LEU A 13 -54.92 2.69 -29.67
CA LEU A 13 -54.15 2.12 -30.80
C LEU A 13 -53.64 0.71 -30.43
N LEU A 14 -54.36 -0.28 -30.94
CA LEU A 14 -53.96 -1.66 -31.11
C LEU A 14 -53.25 -1.79 -32.47
N LEU A 15 -52.38 -2.79 -32.60
CA LEU A 15 -51.78 -3.35 -33.83
C LEU A 15 -50.46 -2.74 -34.32
N ALA A 16 -49.36 -3.20 -33.71
CA ALA A 16 -48.12 -3.54 -34.44
C ALA A 16 -47.33 -4.61 -33.67
N ALA A 17 -47.99 -5.74 -33.35
CA ALA A 17 -47.30 -6.98 -33.00
C ALA A 17 -46.98 -7.71 -34.31
N GLY A 18 -45.84 -7.37 -34.90
CA GLY A 18 -45.36 -7.95 -36.15
C GLY A 18 -43.88 -7.66 -36.35
N SER A 19 -43.07 -8.70 -36.16
CA SER A 19 -41.78 -8.83 -36.87
C SER A 19 -40.62 -7.91 -36.43
N VAL A 20 -40.13 -8.05 -35.19
CA VAL A 20 -38.72 -7.71 -34.86
C VAL A 20 -38.12 -8.84 -34.02
N LEU A 21 -38.10 -10.05 -34.58
CA LEU A 21 -37.43 -11.21 -33.99
C LEU A 21 -36.55 -11.90 -35.04
N SER A 22 -35.70 -11.13 -35.73
CA SER A 22 -34.72 -11.67 -36.70
C SER A 22 -33.64 -10.65 -37.13
N LEU A 23 -33.01 -9.91 -36.20
CA LEU A 23 -31.87 -9.02 -36.51
C LEU A 23 -30.70 -9.06 -35.50
N VAL A 24 -30.66 -10.02 -34.57
CA VAL A 24 -29.59 -10.08 -33.53
C VAL A 24 -28.38 -10.95 -33.92
N SER A 25 -28.41 -11.66 -35.05
CA SER A 25 -27.28 -12.49 -35.51
C SER A 25 -26.31 -11.78 -36.47
N GLY A 26 -26.45 -10.47 -36.66
CA GLY A 26 -25.64 -9.66 -37.59
C GLY A 26 -24.50 -8.84 -36.98
N VAL A 27 -24.20 -8.94 -35.68
CA VAL A 27 -23.03 -8.26 -35.07
C VAL A 27 -21.81 -9.19 -35.17
N ALA A 28 -21.54 -9.66 -36.38
CA ALA A 28 -20.32 -10.39 -36.68
C ALA A 28 -19.22 -9.37 -36.98
N HIS A 29 -18.27 -9.24 -36.04
CA HIS A 29 -16.96 -8.65 -36.26
C HIS A 29 -16.97 -7.18 -36.72
N ALA A 30 -17.39 -6.25 -35.84
CA ALA A 30 -16.79 -4.93 -35.91
C ALA A 30 -15.26 -5.14 -35.74
N ALA A 31 -14.53 -4.96 -36.84
CA ALA A 31 -13.08 -5.14 -36.89
C ALA A 31 -12.43 -4.47 -35.67
N GLN A 32 -11.49 -5.15 -35.02
CA GLN A 32 -10.78 -4.62 -33.86
C GLN A 32 -10.18 -3.26 -34.23
N THR A 33 -10.80 -2.18 -33.77
CA THR A 33 -10.50 -0.82 -34.26
C THR A 33 -9.25 -0.22 -33.63
N TYR A 34 -8.69 -0.86 -32.61
CA TYR A 34 -7.51 -0.40 -31.89
C TYR A 34 -6.70 -1.59 -31.35
N SER A 35 -5.40 -1.36 -31.17
CA SER A 35 -4.46 -2.34 -30.63
C SER A 35 -4.75 -2.66 -29.17
N MET A 36 -4.51 -3.89 -28.73
CA MET A 36 -4.72 -4.28 -27.33
C MET A 36 -3.54 -5.08 -26.78
N ALA A 37 -3.19 -4.80 -25.53
CA ALA A 37 -2.23 -5.57 -24.75
C ALA A 37 -2.95 -6.55 -23.84
N GLU A 38 -2.32 -7.70 -23.61
CA GLU A 38 -2.65 -8.62 -22.53
C GLU A 38 -1.44 -8.67 -21.59
N GLN A 39 -1.66 -8.51 -20.28
CA GLN A 39 -0.64 -8.60 -19.23
C GLN A 39 0.57 -7.64 -19.43
N ALA A 40 0.30 -6.35 -19.62
CA ALA A 40 1.33 -5.37 -19.94
C ALA A 40 2.40 -5.26 -18.84
N CYS A 41 3.67 -5.11 -19.23
CA CYS A 41 4.84 -5.06 -18.35
C CYS A 41 5.11 -6.32 -17.51
N THR A 42 4.45 -7.43 -17.82
CA THR A 42 4.78 -8.75 -17.28
C THR A 42 5.60 -9.56 -18.29
N PRO A 43 6.23 -10.68 -17.88
CA PRO A 43 6.84 -11.61 -18.83
C PRO A 43 5.85 -12.23 -19.84
N GLY A 44 4.55 -12.20 -19.56
CA GLY A 44 3.48 -12.70 -20.43
C GLY A 44 2.88 -11.65 -21.38
N GLU A 45 3.49 -10.46 -21.46
CA GLU A 45 2.97 -9.36 -22.28
C GLU A 45 2.83 -9.77 -23.75
N SER A 46 1.62 -9.66 -24.29
CA SER A 46 1.34 -9.93 -25.70
C SER A 46 0.42 -8.88 -26.30
N TRP A 47 0.50 -8.71 -27.62
CA TRP A 47 -0.20 -7.63 -28.33
C TRP A 47 -0.96 -8.13 -29.54
N LYS A 48 -2.18 -7.63 -29.69
CA LYS A 48 -2.99 -7.72 -30.92
C LYS A 48 -3.04 -6.34 -31.52
N PHE A 49 -2.23 -6.10 -32.54
CA PHE A 49 -2.15 -4.80 -33.20
C PHE A 49 -3.30 -4.58 -34.18
N SER A 50 -3.78 -3.34 -34.27
CA SER A 50 -4.73 -2.94 -35.31
C SER A 50 -4.04 -2.92 -36.68
N THR A 51 -4.83 -2.88 -37.75
CA THR A 51 -4.31 -2.75 -39.12
C THR A 51 -3.65 -1.40 -39.39
N SER A 52 -3.79 -0.42 -38.49
CA SER A 52 -3.14 0.89 -38.63
C SER A 52 -1.63 0.82 -38.31
N ILE A 53 -1.20 -0.22 -37.58
CA ILE A 53 0.19 -0.44 -37.23
C ILE A 53 0.84 -1.35 -38.27
N PRO A 54 1.87 -0.88 -39.00
CA PRO A 54 2.57 -1.72 -39.95
C PRO A 54 3.20 -2.94 -39.25
N ASP A 55 3.01 -4.13 -39.82
CA ASP A 55 3.52 -5.41 -39.30
C ASP A 55 5.00 -5.38 -38.89
N ALA A 56 5.82 -4.62 -39.63
CA ALA A 56 7.24 -4.47 -39.34
C ALA A 56 7.48 -3.84 -37.97
N PHE A 57 6.69 -2.83 -37.58
CA PHE A 57 6.79 -2.21 -36.27
C PHE A 57 6.20 -3.09 -35.18
N GLY A 58 5.07 -3.76 -35.45
CA GLY A 58 4.49 -4.73 -34.51
C GLY A 58 5.48 -5.84 -34.15
N LYS A 59 6.11 -6.48 -35.15
CA LYS A 59 7.13 -7.52 -34.94
C LYS A 59 8.38 -7.03 -34.24
N ALA A 60 8.81 -5.80 -34.56
CA ALA A 60 9.97 -5.18 -33.93
C ALA A 60 9.71 -4.88 -32.45
N PHE A 61 8.52 -4.38 -32.14
CA PHE A 61 8.08 -4.16 -30.77
C PHE A 61 7.96 -5.49 -30.00
N THR A 62 7.31 -6.51 -30.56
CA THR A 62 7.19 -7.82 -29.89
C THR A 62 8.56 -8.44 -29.62
N SER A 63 9.48 -8.37 -30.58
CA SER A 63 10.88 -8.80 -30.38
C SER A 63 11.59 -8.05 -29.26
N SER A 64 11.18 -6.82 -28.95
CA SER A 64 11.75 -6.04 -27.86
C SER A 64 11.26 -6.49 -26.49
N LEU A 65 10.09 -7.14 -26.39
CA LEU A 65 9.52 -7.57 -25.10
C LEU A 65 10.35 -8.65 -24.40
N ASP A 66 10.99 -9.52 -25.17
CA ASP A 66 11.85 -10.60 -24.67
C ASP A 66 13.17 -10.11 -24.05
N PHE A 67 13.46 -8.81 -24.18
CA PHE A 67 14.68 -8.23 -23.66
C PHE A 67 14.59 -7.98 -22.15
N GLN A 68 15.57 -8.52 -21.42
CA GLN A 68 15.80 -8.22 -20.00
C GLN A 68 17.26 -7.88 -19.79
N ILE A 69 17.53 -6.79 -19.06
CA ILE A 69 18.89 -6.45 -18.65
C ILE A 69 19.24 -7.22 -17.39
N ASP A 70 20.34 -7.96 -17.48
CA ASP A 70 21.08 -8.38 -16.30
C ASP A 70 21.98 -7.22 -15.86
N PRO A 71 21.69 -6.53 -14.73
CA PRO A 71 22.46 -5.36 -14.29
C PRO A 71 23.94 -5.66 -14.03
N LYS A 72 24.28 -6.96 -13.85
CA LYS A 72 25.65 -7.43 -13.64
C LYS A 72 26.42 -7.66 -14.94
N LYS A 73 25.74 -7.86 -16.07
CA LYS A 73 26.40 -8.10 -17.36
C LYS A 73 26.66 -6.80 -18.11
N GLU A 74 27.81 -6.73 -18.77
CA GLU A 74 28.10 -5.63 -19.69
C GLU A 74 27.20 -5.72 -20.92
N ILE A 75 26.52 -4.62 -21.25
CA ILE A 75 25.69 -4.50 -22.45
C ILE A 75 26.64 -4.42 -23.65
N LYS A 76 26.81 -5.54 -24.36
CA LYS A 76 27.60 -5.58 -25.60
C LYS A 76 26.83 -4.86 -26.71
N SER A 77 27.47 -3.88 -27.34
CA SER A 77 26.91 -3.08 -28.45
C SER A 77 26.41 -3.95 -29.61
N ASP A 78 27.04 -5.10 -29.82
CA ASP A 78 26.84 -5.95 -30.99
C ASP A 78 25.82 -7.07 -30.73
N SER A 79 25.22 -7.10 -29.54
CA SER A 79 24.16 -8.05 -29.26
C SER A 79 22.92 -7.72 -30.10
N LYS A 80 22.26 -8.74 -30.64
CA LYS A 80 20.97 -8.61 -31.36
C LYS A 80 19.86 -7.99 -30.49
N GLN A 81 20.13 -7.85 -29.19
CA GLN A 81 19.25 -7.31 -28.16
C GLN A 81 19.84 -6.03 -27.57
N ASN A 82 20.27 -5.09 -28.42
CA ASN A 82 20.71 -3.79 -27.95
C ASN A 82 19.48 -2.90 -27.66
N PRO A 83 19.21 -2.52 -26.39
CA PRO A 83 18.04 -1.70 -26.04
C PRO A 83 18.01 -0.35 -26.75
N TYR A 84 19.19 0.16 -27.08
CA TYR A 84 19.33 1.40 -27.83
C TYR A 84 18.73 1.27 -29.24
N GLU A 85 18.85 0.11 -29.90
CA GLU A 85 18.24 -0.11 -31.21
C GLU A 85 16.72 -0.09 -31.15
N PHE A 86 16.11 -0.66 -30.11
CA PHE A 86 14.67 -0.56 -29.89
C PHE A 86 14.24 0.88 -29.65
N PHE A 87 15.05 1.66 -28.92
CA PHE A 87 14.78 3.09 -28.73
C PHE A 87 14.85 3.87 -30.06
N VAL A 88 15.85 3.62 -30.89
CA VAL A 88 15.95 4.22 -32.23
C VAL A 88 14.70 3.88 -33.07
N GLN A 89 14.23 2.63 -32.99
CA GLN A 89 13.04 2.19 -33.72
C GLN A 89 11.77 2.88 -33.20
N ALA A 90 11.61 3.02 -31.89
CA ALA A 90 10.50 3.75 -31.28
C ALA A 90 10.51 5.23 -31.69
N GLN A 91 11.66 5.90 -31.70
CA GLN A 91 11.77 7.28 -32.17
C GLN A 91 11.55 7.42 -33.68
N ALA A 92 12.02 6.46 -34.46
CA ALA A 92 11.77 6.42 -35.90
C ALA A 92 10.28 6.22 -36.20
N LEU A 93 9.58 5.42 -35.40
CA LEU A 93 8.13 5.27 -35.45
C LEU A 93 7.45 6.60 -35.12
N LYS A 94 7.84 7.27 -34.03
CA LYS A 94 7.30 8.58 -33.63
C LYS A 94 7.44 9.64 -34.72
N ALA A 95 8.61 9.72 -35.35
CA ALA A 95 8.87 10.68 -36.43
C ALA A 95 8.07 10.40 -37.71
N LYS A 96 7.62 9.15 -37.91
CA LYS A 96 6.80 8.72 -39.06
C LYS A 96 5.32 8.58 -38.71
N ALA A 97 4.95 8.77 -37.45
CA ALA A 97 3.59 8.59 -36.98
C ALA A 97 2.70 9.62 -37.65
N ASN A 98 1.81 9.14 -38.53
CA ASN A 98 0.77 9.92 -39.19
C ASN A 98 -0.62 9.65 -38.58
N THR A 99 -0.70 8.72 -37.62
CA THR A 99 -1.92 8.40 -36.87
C THR A 99 -1.66 8.55 -35.37
N PRO A 100 -2.70 8.90 -34.57
CA PRO A 100 -2.59 8.93 -33.12
C PRO A 100 -2.15 7.58 -32.53
N GLU A 101 -2.59 6.46 -33.11
CA GLU A 101 -2.23 5.12 -32.65
C GLU A 101 -0.72 4.82 -32.80
N LEU A 102 -0.09 5.23 -33.92
CA LEU A 102 1.36 5.07 -34.10
C LEU A 102 2.14 5.95 -33.12
N GLN A 103 1.63 7.15 -32.82
CA GLN A 103 2.24 8.01 -31.82
C GLN A 103 2.13 7.40 -30.42
N ALA A 104 0.95 6.89 -30.04
CA ALA A 104 0.72 6.18 -28.79
C ALA A 104 1.60 4.94 -28.64
N MET A 105 1.73 4.11 -29.70
CA MET A 105 2.63 2.97 -29.72
C MET A 105 4.07 3.41 -29.45
N SER A 106 4.54 4.48 -30.11
CA SER A 106 5.90 4.97 -29.92
C SER A 106 6.15 5.46 -28.49
N ASP A 107 5.19 6.18 -27.89
CA ASP A 107 5.32 6.72 -26.53
C ASP A 107 5.26 5.61 -25.47
N TYR A 108 4.40 4.60 -25.66
CA TYR A 108 4.37 3.41 -24.82
C TYR A 108 5.67 2.60 -24.93
N TRP A 109 6.16 2.38 -26.15
CA TRP A 109 7.39 1.62 -26.41
C TRP A 109 8.62 2.26 -25.74
N VAL A 110 8.73 3.60 -25.76
CA VAL A 110 9.78 4.32 -25.04
C VAL A 110 9.71 4.05 -23.53
N GLY A 111 8.52 4.11 -22.93
CA GLY A 111 8.33 3.80 -21.51
C GLY A 111 8.71 2.35 -21.19
N ARG A 112 8.32 1.41 -22.07
CA ARG A 112 8.64 -0.01 -21.93
C ARG A 112 10.14 -0.28 -21.99
N ILE A 113 10.86 0.41 -22.87
CA ILE A 113 12.32 0.34 -22.95
C ILE A 113 12.94 0.84 -21.65
N PHE A 114 12.50 1.98 -21.11
CA PHE A 114 13.01 2.46 -19.81
C PHE A 114 12.76 1.46 -18.68
N TYR A 115 11.60 0.81 -18.67
CA TYR A 115 11.29 -0.24 -17.70
C TYR A 115 12.25 -1.44 -17.82
N GLN A 116 12.54 -1.92 -19.04
CA GLN A 116 13.51 -3.01 -19.28
C GLN A 116 14.94 -2.64 -18.91
N LEU A 117 15.26 -1.35 -18.96
CA LEU A 117 16.55 -0.80 -18.54
C LEU A 117 16.68 -0.66 -17.03
N GLY A 118 15.64 -1.00 -16.25
CA GLY A 118 15.59 -0.77 -14.80
C GLY A 118 15.55 0.71 -14.45
N GLN A 119 15.08 1.57 -15.36
CA GLN A 119 14.93 3.02 -15.16
C GLN A 119 13.47 3.33 -14.87
N TYR A 120 13.00 2.82 -13.74
CA TYR A 120 11.59 2.85 -13.33
C TYR A 120 11.06 4.27 -13.16
N HIS A 121 11.85 5.22 -12.66
CA HIS A 121 11.40 6.62 -12.56
C HIS A 121 11.14 7.25 -13.94
N LEU A 122 11.98 6.95 -14.93
CA LEU A 122 11.79 7.41 -16.30
C LEU A 122 10.61 6.73 -16.99
N ALA A 123 10.45 5.41 -16.79
CA ALA A 123 9.30 4.66 -17.30
C ALA A 123 8.00 5.19 -16.69
N HIS A 124 7.97 5.35 -15.36
CA HIS A 124 6.84 5.90 -14.62
C HIS A 124 6.50 7.33 -15.06
N ALA A 125 7.50 8.21 -15.23
CA ALA A 125 7.26 9.57 -15.72
C ALA A 125 6.69 9.58 -17.16
N GLN A 126 7.25 8.74 -18.04
CA GLN A 126 6.79 8.59 -19.42
C GLN A 126 5.33 8.11 -19.49
N TRP A 127 4.99 7.08 -18.72
CA TRP A 127 3.63 6.54 -18.71
C TRP A 127 2.63 7.44 -17.99
N ASN A 128 3.00 8.15 -16.92
CA ASN A 128 2.11 9.16 -16.33
C ASN A 128 1.82 10.30 -17.33
N SER A 129 2.85 10.83 -18.01
CA SER A 129 2.67 11.86 -19.03
C SER A 129 1.81 11.36 -20.20
N PHE A 130 1.89 10.08 -20.55
CA PHE A 130 1.10 9.50 -21.61
C PHE A 130 -0.35 9.21 -21.19
N ALA A 131 -0.57 8.62 -20.01
CA ALA A 131 -1.89 8.29 -19.48
C ALA A 131 -2.70 9.51 -19.03
N SER A 132 -2.06 10.65 -18.77
CA SER A 132 -2.71 11.93 -18.45
C SER A 132 -3.20 12.70 -19.67
N ARG A 133 -2.91 12.23 -20.89
CA ARG A 133 -3.44 12.85 -22.12
C ARG A 133 -4.93 12.56 -22.25
N LYS A 134 -5.64 13.48 -22.92
CA LYS A 134 -7.04 13.29 -23.27
C LYS A 134 -7.21 11.98 -24.05
N VAL A 135 -8.11 11.14 -23.59
CA VAL A 135 -8.37 9.82 -24.17
C VAL A 135 -8.85 9.97 -25.62
N GLN A 136 -8.11 9.35 -26.54
CA GLN A 136 -8.53 9.19 -27.93
C GLN A 136 -8.82 7.70 -28.18
N PRO A 137 -9.89 7.34 -28.91
CA PRO A 137 -10.22 5.93 -29.16
C PRO A 137 -9.08 5.12 -29.78
N ALA A 138 -8.29 5.75 -30.66
CA ALA A 138 -7.13 5.13 -31.32
C ALA A 138 -5.93 4.89 -30.39
N GLU A 139 -5.83 5.61 -29.27
CA GLU A 139 -4.72 5.50 -28.30
C GLU A 139 -5.08 4.62 -27.09
N LEU A 140 -6.36 4.31 -26.92
CA LEU A 140 -6.92 3.72 -25.70
C LEU A 140 -6.20 2.44 -25.27
N GLY A 141 -5.89 1.53 -26.22
CA GLY A 141 -5.22 0.28 -25.88
C GLY A 141 -3.82 0.46 -25.28
N PHE A 142 -3.05 1.40 -25.81
CA PHE A 142 -1.73 1.75 -25.27
C PHE A 142 -1.84 2.51 -23.96
N GLN A 143 -2.84 3.40 -23.81
CA GLN A 143 -3.08 4.08 -22.54
C GLN A 143 -3.45 3.09 -21.43
N LEU A 144 -4.30 2.11 -21.71
CA LEU A 144 -4.64 1.04 -20.75
C LEU A 144 -3.42 0.18 -20.41
N ALA A 145 -2.59 -0.17 -21.39
CA ALA A 145 -1.33 -0.87 -21.14
C ALA A 145 -0.38 -0.04 -20.27
N ALA A 146 -0.28 1.27 -20.51
CA ALA A 146 0.52 2.18 -19.68
C ALA A 146 0.01 2.26 -18.24
N LEU A 147 -1.32 2.27 -18.05
CA LEU A 147 -1.94 2.22 -16.72
C LEU A 147 -1.63 0.91 -15.99
N ASP A 148 -1.69 -0.22 -16.68
CA ASP A 148 -1.32 -1.54 -16.13
C ASP A 148 0.17 -1.57 -15.74
N CYS A 149 1.05 -1.03 -16.59
CA CYS A 149 2.47 -0.89 -16.28
C CYS A 149 2.76 0.04 -15.08
N LEU A 150 2.03 1.16 -14.94
CA LEU A 150 2.12 2.04 -13.77
C LEU A 150 1.70 1.31 -12.49
N GLU A 151 0.68 0.46 -12.58
CA GLU A 151 0.24 -0.39 -11.47
C GLU A 151 1.34 -1.37 -11.06
N GLN A 152 1.94 -2.08 -12.02
CA GLN A 152 3.06 -2.99 -11.78
C GLN A 152 4.28 -2.29 -11.16
N ILE A 153 4.63 -1.08 -11.62
CA ILE A 153 5.68 -0.28 -10.98
C ILE A 153 5.30 0.04 -9.52
N LYS A 154 4.07 0.49 -9.27
CA LYS A 154 3.62 0.90 -7.93
C LYS A 154 3.49 -0.27 -6.96
N GLU A 155 3.11 -1.46 -7.43
CA GLU A 155 3.11 -2.67 -6.62
C GLU A 155 4.49 -3.00 -6.07
N ASN A 156 5.53 -2.77 -6.87
CA ASN A 156 6.91 -3.03 -6.49
C ASN A 156 7.57 -1.83 -5.82
N HIS A 157 7.12 -0.60 -6.09
CA HIS A 157 7.73 0.63 -5.59
C HIS A 157 6.64 1.59 -5.11
N ALA A 158 6.14 1.35 -3.89
CA ALA A 158 4.97 2.03 -3.32
C ALA A 158 5.12 3.56 -3.19
N ALA A 159 6.35 4.06 -3.21
CA ALA A 159 6.67 5.48 -3.18
C ALA A 159 6.31 6.23 -4.48
N LEU A 160 6.28 5.54 -5.61
CA LEU A 160 5.94 6.13 -6.91
C LEU A 160 4.43 6.35 -6.99
N LYS A 161 4.05 7.63 -6.87
CA LYS A 161 2.65 8.08 -6.82
C LYS A 161 2.06 8.24 -8.22
N LEU A 162 0.79 7.89 -8.36
CA LEU A 162 0.03 8.22 -9.57
C LEU A 162 -0.24 9.71 -9.62
N ASP A 163 -0.10 10.31 -10.80
CA ASP A 163 -0.41 11.72 -11.03
C ASP A 163 -1.93 11.95 -10.96
N ASN A 164 -2.35 13.05 -10.33
CA ASN A 164 -3.75 13.47 -10.30
C ASN A 164 -4.33 13.66 -11.71
N ALA A 165 -3.51 14.07 -12.68
CA ALA A 165 -3.94 14.19 -14.07
C ALA A 165 -4.31 12.83 -14.68
N VAL A 166 -3.63 11.75 -14.30
CA VAL A 166 -3.97 10.39 -14.74
C VAL A 166 -5.32 9.97 -14.16
N ALA A 167 -5.53 10.20 -12.87
CA ALA A 167 -6.81 9.91 -12.21
C ALA A 167 -7.98 10.69 -12.83
N ALA A 168 -7.76 11.98 -13.16
CA ALA A 168 -8.76 12.81 -13.81
C ALA A 168 -9.12 12.32 -15.22
N GLN A 169 -8.16 11.82 -16.00
CA GLN A 169 -8.44 11.21 -17.30
C GLN A 169 -9.12 9.84 -17.16
N MET A 170 -8.73 9.03 -16.18
CA MET A 170 -9.37 7.74 -15.92
C MET A 170 -10.86 7.90 -15.61
N ALA A 171 -11.23 8.92 -14.85
CA ALA A 171 -12.62 9.24 -14.55
C ALA A 171 -13.45 9.58 -15.81
N GLN A 172 -12.81 9.93 -16.93
CA GLN A 172 -13.45 10.27 -18.20
C GLN A 172 -13.50 9.10 -19.20
N LEU A 173 -12.90 7.95 -18.88
CA LEU A 173 -12.85 6.80 -19.79
C LEU A 173 -14.26 6.23 -20.08
N PRO A 174 -14.57 5.81 -21.33
CA PRO A 174 -15.85 5.21 -21.71
C PRO A 174 -15.98 3.75 -21.25
N TRP A 175 -15.87 3.53 -19.94
CA TRP A 175 -15.68 2.22 -19.33
C TRP A 175 -16.78 1.19 -19.59
N MET A 176 -17.98 1.63 -19.96
CA MET A 176 -19.08 0.72 -20.33
C MET A 176 -18.72 -0.15 -21.54
N SER A 177 -17.89 0.35 -22.45
CA SER A 177 -17.45 -0.34 -23.67
C SER A 177 -16.30 -1.33 -23.47
N PHE A 178 -15.71 -1.39 -22.27
CA PHE A 178 -14.50 -2.16 -22.03
C PHE A 178 -14.76 -3.64 -21.76
N ASN A 179 -13.83 -4.47 -22.19
CA ASN A 179 -13.82 -5.89 -21.86
C ASN A 179 -13.46 -6.10 -20.37
N PRO A 180 -13.67 -7.31 -19.80
CA PRO A 180 -13.41 -7.56 -18.38
C PRO A 180 -11.96 -7.28 -17.94
N ALA A 181 -10.95 -7.61 -18.76
CA ALA A 181 -9.55 -7.39 -18.43
C ALA A 181 -9.18 -5.90 -18.37
N GLN A 182 -9.69 -5.10 -19.30
CA GLN A 182 -9.52 -3.64 -19.31
C GLN A 182 -10.20 -2.98 -18.09
N LYS A 183 -11.40 -3.44 -17.74
CA LYS A 183 -12.11 -2.98 -16.53
C LYS A 183 -11.30 -3.29 -15.27
N ASP A 184 -10.69 -4.47 -15.21
CA ASP A 184 -9.86 -4.90 -14.09
C ASP A 184 -8.61 -4.02 -13.91
N VAL A 185 -7.90 -3.68 -15.00
CA VAL A 185 -6.77 -2.71 -14.95
C VAL A 185 -7.20 -1.37 -14.35
N ILE A 186 -8.29 -0.79 -14.84
CA ILE A 186 -8.77 0.51 -14.35
C ILE A 186 -9.18 0.42 -12.89
N ARG A 187 -9.82 -0.67 -12.46
CA ARG A 187 -10.19 -0.88 -11.06
C ARG A 187 -8.98 -0.96 -10.16
N ARG A 188 -7.94 -1.71 -10.54
CA ARG A 188 -6.68 -1.77 -9.78
C ARG A 188 -6.04 -0.40 -9.63
N VAL A 189 -5.92 0.34 -10.74
CA VAL A 189 -5.31 1.67 -10.73
C VAL A 189 -6.15 2.68 -9.94
N ALA A 190 -7.48 2.66 -10.10
CA ALA A 190 -8.40 3.50 -9.34
C ALA A 190 -8.29 3.20 -7.84
N PHE A 191 -8.26 1.92 -7.46
CA PHE A 191 -8.03 1.51 -6.08
C PHE A 191 -6.70 2.04 -5.52
N GLN A 192 -5.61 1.92 -6.28
CA GLN A 192 -4.29 2.43 -5.88
C GLN A 192 -4.28 3.96 -5.71
N TYR A 193 -4.99 4.69 -6.56
CA TYR A 193 -5.16 6.14 -6.43
C TYR A 193 -5.99 6.50 -5.20
N LEU A 194 -7.14 5.85 -5.01
CA LEU A 194 -8.02 6.05 -3.87
C LEU A 194 -7.33 5.74 -2.53
N ARG A 195 -6.48 4.71 -2.49
CA ARG A 195 -5.62 4.41 -1.32
C ARG A 195 -4.65 5.55 -1.04
N GLN A 196 -3.98 6.08 -2.05
CA GLN A 196 -3.07 7.23 -1.94
C GLN A 196 -3.82 8.47 -1.41
N GLU A 197 -5.02 8.74 -1.92
CA GLU A 197 -5.85 9.86 -1.47
C GLU A 197 -6.38 9.67 -0.05
N SER A 198 -6.76 8.45 0.34
CA SER A 198 -7.18 8.16 1.71
C SER A 198 -6.05 8.44 2.71
N ALA A 199 -4.80 8.11 2.36
CA ALA A 199 -3.65 8.44 3.18
C ALA A 199 -3.44 9.96 3.26
N ARG A 200 -3.61 10.68 2.14
CA ARG A 200 -3.53 12.15 2.11
C ARG A 200 -4.59 12.81 2.99
N LEU A 201 -5.85 12.37 2.88
CA LEU A 201 -6.96 12.88 3.69
C LEU A 201 -6.73 12.62 5.19
N SER A 202 -6.18 11.46 5.56
CA SER A 202 -5.84 11.18 6.97
C SER A 202 -4.72 12.04 7.55
N ALA A 203 -3.87 12.60 6.69
CA ALA A 203 -2.81 13.51 7.10
C ALA A 203 -3.30 14.96 7.20
N GLN A 204 -4.43 15.28 6.57
CA GLN A 204 -5.07 16.60 6.62
C GLN A 204 -6.12 16.63 7.75
N ALA A 205 -6.44 17.82 8.24
CA ALA A 205 -7.46 18.00 9.27
C ALA A 205 -8.84 17.52 8.79
N GLU A 206 -9.76 17.27 9.74
CA GLU A 206 -11.12 16.73 9.51
C GLU A 206 -11.97 17.50 8.48
N THR A 207 -11.58 18.74 8.13
CA THR A 207 -12.29 19.58 7.16
C THR A 207 -11.92 19.34 5.70
N ALA A 208 -10.96 18.45 5.40
CA ALA A 208 -10.55 18.16 4.03
C ALA A 208 -11.67 17.43 3.26
N THR A 209 -12.21 18.07 2.23
CA THR A 209 -13.17 17.45 1.32
C THR A 209 -12.45 16.59 0.28
N ALA A 210 -13.10 15.49 -0.13
CA ALA A 210 -12.58 14.66 -1.20
C ALA A 210 -12.59 15.43 -2.52
N ASP A 211 -11.49 15.33 -3.28
CA ASP A 211 -11.40 15.91 -4.62
C ASP A 211 -12.50 15.30 -5.54
N PRO A 212 -13.08 16.08 -6.49
CA PRO A 212 -14.08 15.56 -7.42
C PRO A 212 -13.64 14.30 -8.18
N THR A 213 -12.34 14.15 -8.46
CA THR A 213 -11.75 12.97 -9.10
C THR A 213 -11.90 11.72 -8.22
N THR A 214 -11.63 11.85 -6.92
CA THR A 214 -11.80 10.79 -5.93
C THR A 214 -13.26 10.33 -5.86
N VAL A 215 -14.20 11.28 -5.88
CA VAL A 215 -15.64 10.98 -5.89
C VAL A 215 -16.04 10.25 -7.18
N ALA A 216 -15.56 10.72 -8.34
CA ALA A 216 -15.84 10.11 -9.63
C ALA A 216 -15.29 8.67 -9.73
N LEU A 217 -14.06 8.43 -9.27
CA LEU A 217 -13.45 7.10 -9.28
C LEU A 217 -14.11 6.13 -8.30
N SER A 218 -14.52 6.58 -7.11
CA SER A 218 -15.31 5.74 -6.20
C SER A 218 -16.66 5.37 -6.81
N LYS A 219 -17.34 6.33 -7.44
CA LYS A 219 -18.60 6.05 -8.15
C LYS A 219 -18.39 5.02 -9.27
N PHE A 220 -17.30 5.14 -10.04
CA PHE A 220 -16.94 4.16 -11.05
C PHE A 220 -16.75 2.74 -10.48
N LEU A 221 -16.06 2.59 -9.34
CA LEU A 221 -15.89 1.27 -8.70
C LEU A 221 -17.24 0.69 -8.26
N ALA A 222 -18.13 1.53 -7.71
CA ALA A 222 -19.47 1.11 -7.34
C ALA A 222 -20.31 0.68 -8.55
N ASP A 223 -20.37 1.50 -9.60
CA ASP A 223 -21.18 1.24 -10.80
C ASP A 223 -20.72 -0.03 -11.52
N THR A 224 -19.41 -0.27 -11.61
CA THR A 224 -18.86 -1.47 -12.26
C THR A 224 -19.03 -2.77 -11.47
N GLY A 225 -19.47 -2.70 -10.21
CA GLY A 225 -19.77 -3.86 -9.36
C GLY A 225 -21.23 -4.33 -9.43
N THR A 226 -22.15 -3.56 -10.01
CA THR A 226 -23.60 -3.86 -10.01
C THR A 226 -24.07 -4.80 -11.12
N GLY A 227 -23.18 -5.18 -12.04
CA GLY A 227 -23.49 -6.15 -13.10
C GLY A 227 -23.81 -7.52 -12.52
N SER A 228 -24.87 -8.17 -13.02
CA SER A 228 -25.50 -9.41 -12.52
C SER A 228 -24.63 -10.69 -12.53
N GLY A 229 -23.30 -10.58 -12.62
CA GLY A 229 -22.41 -11.72 -12.70
C GLY A 229 -21.08 -11.51 -11.98
N LYS A 230 -20.90 -12.22 -10.86
CA LYS A 230 -19.63 -12.77 -10.30
C LYS A 230 -18.40 -11.86 -10.12
N ASP A 231 -18.45 -10.58 -10.48
CA ASP A 231 -17.29 -9.68 -10.42
C ASP A 231 -17.14 -9.09 -9.01
N THR A 232 -16.77 -9.97 -8.08
CA THR A 232 -16.61 -9.63 -6.65
C THR A 232 -15.51 -8.60 -6.44
N GLY A 233 -14.56 -8.45 -7.36
CA GLY A 233 -13.41 -7.55 -7.19
C GLY A 233 -13.77 -6.08 -7.10
N ALA A 234 -14.61 -5.58 -8.03
CA ALA A 234 -15.01 -4.17 -8.06
C ALA A 234 -15.73 -3.73 -6.78
N VAL A 235 -16.66 -4.57 -6.32
CA VAL A 235 -17.43 -4.37 -5.09
C VAL A 235 -16.49 -4.30 -3.88
N LEU A 236 -15.48 -5.16 -3.84
CA LEU A 236 -14.50 -5.19 -2.76
C LEU A 236 -13.57 -3.98 -2.75
N TYR A 237 -13.16 -3.47 -3.92
CA TYR A 237 -12.39 -2.24 -4.01
C TYR A 237 -13.17 -1.01 -3.54
N ASP A 238 -14.43 -0.89 -3.95
CA ASP A 238 -15.32 0.18 -3.49
C ASP A 238 -15.59 0.09 -1.98
N ALA A 239 -15.91 -1.11 -1.48
CA ALA A 239 -16.11 -1.34 -0.05
C ALA A 239 -14.87 -1.00 0.78
N PHE A 240 -13.67 -1.34 0.30
CA PHE A 240 -12.43 -0.94 0.98
C PHE A 240 -12.30 0.57 1.07
N PHE A 241 -12.47 1.27 -0.04
CA PHE A 241 -12.32 2.72 -0.07
C PHE A 241 -13.36 3.40 0.84
N LYS A 242 -14.64 3.04 0.70
CA LYS A 242 -15.71 3.57 1.56
C LYS A 242 -15.49 3.24 3.03
N GLY A 243 -15.08 2.01 3.36
CA GLY A 243 -14.75 1.59 4.72
C GLY A 243 -13.67 2.48 5.35
N MET A 244 -12.58 2.74 4.61
CA MET A 244 -11.49 3.62 5.05
C MET A 244 -11.94 5.08 5.16
N THR A 245 -12.69 5.61 4.19
CA THR A 245 -13.20 6.99 4.24
C THR A 245 -14.18 7.20 5.39
N TYR A 246 -15.12 6.28 5.61
CA TYR A 246 -16.06 6.35 6.73
C TYR A 246 -15.33 6.25 8.07
N HIS A 247 -14.32 5.40 8.17
CA HIS A 247 -13.47 5.30 9.37
C HIS A 247 -12.80 6.65 9.68
N GLN A 248 -12.24 7.31 8.66
CA GLN A 248 -11.59 8.63 8.80
C GLN A 248 -12.58 9.75 9.16
N GLN A 249 -13.83 9.67 8.67
CA GLN A 249 -14.89 10.63 8.97
C GLN A 249 -15.58 10.40 10.32
N GLY A 250 -15.17 9.38 11.09
CA GLY A 250 -15.84 9.00 12.34
C GLY A 250 -17.17 8.27 12.17
N LYS A 251 -17.55 7.90 10.94
CA LYS A 251 -18.80 7.17 10.60
C LYS A 251 -18.61 5.66 10.79
N MET A 252 -18.47 5.25 12.05
CA MET A 252 -17.99 3.90 12.40
C MET A 252 -18.97 2.79 12.02
N ASN A 253 -20.28 3.04 12.10
CA ASN A 253 -21.29 2.04 11.75
C ASN A 253 -21.29 1.73 10.25
N GLU A 254 -21.18 2.76 9.41
CA GLU A 254 -21.08 2.64 7.96
C GLU A 254 -19.76 1.97 7.57
N SER A 255 -18.66 2.33 8.23
CA SER A 255 -17.36 1.67 8.06
C SER A 255 -17.43 0.17 8.37
N VAL A 256 -18.09 -0.22 9.47
CA VAL A 256 -18.34 -1.63 9.85
C VAL A 256 -19.11 -2.38 8.75
N VAL A 257 -20.14 -1.76 8.18
CA VAL A 257 -20.93 -2.37 7.09
C VAL A 257 -20.06 -2.66 5.88
N GLU A 258 -19.22 -1.71 5.48
CA GLU A 258 -18.35 -1.87 4.31
C GLU A 258 -17.24 -2.91 4.53
N PHE A 259 -16.53 -2.87 5.67
CA PHE A 259 -15.49 -3.85 5.97
C PHE A 259 -16.04 -5.28 6.10
N ARG A 260 -17.25 -5.43 6.64
CA ARG A 260 -17.92 -6.74 6.71
C ARG A 260 -18.12 -7.37 5.33
N LYS A 261 -18.42 -6.57 4.30
CA LYS A 261 -18.55 -7.08 2.92
C LYS A 261 -17.24 -7.72 2.45
N ILE A 262 -16.09 -7.17 2.85
CA ILE A 262 -14.77 -7.68 2.46
C ILE A 262 -14.41 -8.95 3.20
N VAL A 263 -14.56 -8.94 4.53
CA VAL A 263 -14.21 -10.08 5.37
C VAL A 263 -15.09 -11.30 5.07
N ALA A 264 -16.34 -11.10 4.65
CA ALA A 264 -17.27 -12.16 4.30
C ALA A 264 -16.95 -12.88 2.96
N GLN A 265 -16.02 -12.37 2.15
CA GLN A 265 -15.63 -13.03 0.89
C GLN A 265 -14.43 -13.96 1.09
N ASP A 266 -14.56 -15.21 0.62
CA ASP A 266 -13.48 -16.20 0.60
C ASP A 266 -12.44 -15.91 -0.49
N LYS A 267 -12.90 -15.44 -1.65
CA LYS A 267 -12.04 -15.10 -2.81
C LYS A 267 -11.96 -13.59 -2.94
N ARG A 268 -10.75 -13.04 -2.75
CA ARG A 268 -10.47 -11.60 -2.81
C ARG A 268 -9.45 -11.29 -3.90
N PRO A 269 -9.52 -10.09 -4.52
CA PRO A 269 -8.47 -9.65 -5.43
C PRO A 269 -7.11 -9.56 -4.72
N PRO A 270 -5.98 -9.82 -5.42
CA PRO A 270 -4.65 -9.81 -4.81
C PRO A 270 -4.31 -8.53 -4.03
N LEU A 271 -4.72 -7.36 -4.53
CA LEU A 271 -4.50 -6.07 -3.85
C LEU A 271 -5.26 -5.93 -2.53
N ILE A 272 -6.47 -6.50 -2.45
CA ILE A 272 -7.25 -6.55 -1.20
C ILE A 272 -6.61 -7.54 -0.24
N GLU A 273 -6.18 -8.70 -0.75
CA GLU A 273 -5.54 -9.74 0.07
C GLU A 273 -4.24 -9.21 0.72
N LYS A 274 -3.39 -8.52 -0.05
CA LYS A 274 -2.20 -7.81 0.46
C LYS A 274 -2.53 -6.73 1.50
N SER A 275 -3.78 -6.28 1.60
CA SER A 275 -4.24 -5.23 2.50
C SER A 275 -5.07 -5.75 3.68
N MET A 276 -5.25 -7.07 3.82
CA MET A 276 -6.14 -7.66 4.83
C MET A 276 -5.75 -7.33 6.26
N ASP A 277 -4.45 -7.23 6.56
CA ASP A 277 -3.96 -6.84 7.88
C ASP A 277 -4.48 -5.46 8.31
N LEU A 278 -4.40 -4.49 7.39
CA LEU A 278 -4.91 -3.14 7.61
C LEU A 278 -6.43 -3.16 7.71
N ILE A 279 -7.11 -3.97 6.91
CA ILE A 279 -8.58 -4.11 6.94
C ILE A 279 -9.04 -4.66 8.29
N TYR A 280 -8.40 -5.72 8.81
CA TYR A 280 -8.74 -6.26 10.12
C TYR A 280 -8.47 -5.25 11.24
N LEU A 281 -7.35 -4.52 11.20
CA LEU A 281 -7.07 -3.47 12.17
C LEU A 281 -8.15 -2.37 12.14
N SER A 282 -8.43 -1.80 10.96
CA SER A 282 -9.43 -0.73 10.80
C SER A 282 -10.84 -1.21 11.11
N TYR A 283 -11.20 -2.44 10.76
CA TYR A 283 -12.50 -3.02 11.07
C TYR A 283 -12.66 -3.25 12.59
N GLY A 284 -11.64 -3.79 13.24
CA GLY A 284 -11.58 -3.95 14.69
C GLY A 284 -11.77 -2.62 15.42
N ARG A 285 -11.09 -1.56 14.98
CA ARG A 285 -11.26 -0.20 15.53
C ARG A 285 -12.65 0.37 15.31
N ALA A 286 -13.22 0.20 14.11
CA ALA A 286 -14.57 0.65 13.83
C ALA A 286 -15.61 -0.05 14.72
N LEU A 287 -15.45 -1.37 14.94
CA LEU A 287 -16.28 -2.13 15.88
C LEU A 287 -16.09 -1.65 17.33
N TYR A 288 -14.86 -1.39 17.75
CA TYR A 288 -14.54 -0.87 19.08
C TYR A 288 -15.23 0.47 19.33
N THR A 289 -15.07 1.44 18.43
CA THR A 289 -15.72 2.75 18.56
C THR A 289 -17.25 2.67 18.46
N ALA A 290 -17.79 1.66 17.78
CA ALA A 290 -19.24 1.37 17.77
C ALA A 290 -19.75 0.65 19.04
N GLY A 291 -18.89 0.42 20.04
CA GLY A 291 -19.25 -0.26 21.30
C GLY A 291 -19.35 -1.78 21.20
N LYS A 292 -18.95 -2.38 20.08
CA LYS A 292 -19.02 -3.82 19.82
C LYS A 292 -17.72 -4.53 20.22
N TYR A 293 -17.39 -4.47 21.50
CA TYR A 293 -16.07 -4.87 22.00
C TYR A 293 -15.74 -6.35 21.77
N VAL A 294 -16.72 -7.26 21.91
CA VAL A 294 -16.50 -8.71 21.68
C VAL A 294 -16.19 -8.98 20.21
N GLU A 295 -17.00 -8.44 19.29
CA GLU A 295 -16.77 -8.57 17.84
C GLU A 295 -15.43 -7.92 17.44
N SER A 296 -15.09 -6.77 18.03
CA SER A 296 -13.82 -6.09 17.81
C SER A 296 -12.64 -6.99 18.18
N ALA A 297 -12.66 -7.58 19.38
CA ALA A 297 -11.61 -8.49 19.84
C ALA A 297 -11.45 -9.70 18.91
N ASP A 298 -12.55 -10.29 18.44
CA ASP A 298 -12.52 -11.44 17.51
C ASP A 298 -11.93 -11.08 16.15
N ILE A 299 -12.16 -9.86 15.66
CA ILE A 299 -11.56 -9.38 14.41
C ILE A 299 -10.08 -9.04 14.59
N LEU A 300 -9.70 -8.38 15.68
CA LEU A 300 -8.31 -7.97 15.92
C LEU A 300 -7.35 -9.17 16.07
N ARG A 301 -7.85 -10.30 16.60
CA ARG A 301 -7.11 -11.57 16.64
C ARG A 301 -6.77 -12.14 15.26
N LYS A 302 -7.46 -11.72 14.20
CA LYS A 302 -7.21 -12.20 12.83
C LYS A 302 -6.01 -11.52 12.17
N VAL A 303 -5.45 -10.46 12.76
CA VAL A 303 -4.22 -9.83 12.26
C VAL A 303 -3.07 -10.82 12.43
N PRO A 304 -2.36 -11.19 11.35
CA PRO A 304 -1.32 -12.22 11.41
C PRO A 304 -0.11 -11.75 12.22
N LYS A 305 0.60 -12.71 12.84
CA LYS A 305 1.80 -12.42 13.64
C LYS A 305 2.93 -11.77 12.82
N SER A 306 3.00 -12.05 11.52
CA SER A 306 3.97 -11.45 10.59
C SER A 306 3.64 -10.00 10.21
N SER A 307 2.48 -9.49 10.64
CA SER A 307 2.01 -8.16 10.24
C SER A 307 2.81 -7.03 10.88
N ASN A 308 3.13 -6.00 10.10
CA ASN A 308 3.60 -4.71 10.60
C ASN A 308 2.54 -3.99 11.48
N TYR A 309 1.29 -4.47 11.49
CA TYR A 309 0.21 -3.94 12.31
C TYR A 309 -0.02 -4.72 13.61
N LEU A 310 0.73 -5.79 13.87
CA LEU A 310 0.48 -6.67 15.04
C LEU A 310 0.51 -5.90 16.36
N GLY A 311 1.53 -5.07 16.60
CA GLY A 311 1.65 -4.33 17.88
C GLY A 311 0.46 -3.41 18.14
N GLN A 312 -0.02 -2.72 17.10
CA GLN A 312 -1.21 -1.87 17.19
C GLN A 312 -2.48 -2.70 17.41
N SER A 313 -2.62 -3.81 16.68
CA SER A 313 -3.76 -4.73 16.84
C SER A 313 -3.84 -5.30 18.26
N LEU A 314 -2.71 -5.70 18.83
CA LEU A 314 -2.66 -6.23 20.20
C LEU A 314 -2.94 -5.16 21.26
N SER A 315 -2.50 -3.91 21.03
CA SER A 315 -2.88 -2.77 21.88
C SER A 315 -4.40 -2.57 21.85
N ASP A 316 -4.99 -2.48 20.67
CA ASP A 316 -6.44 -2.30 20.50
C ASP A 316 -7.23 -3.51 21.03
N LEU A 317 -6.69 -4.72 20.88
CA LEU A 317 -7.27 -5.95 21.41
C LEU A 317 -7.30 -5.93 22.93
N SER A 318 -6.23 -5.47 23.58
CA SER A 318 -6.18 -5.37 25.04
C SER A 318 -7.27 -4.44 25.59
N TRP A 319 -7.53 -3.31 24.90
CA TRP A 319 -8.63 -2.41 25.22
C TRP A 319 -10.01 -3.02 24.98
N ALA A 320 -10.21 -3.69 23.83
CA ALA A 320 -11.48 -4.35 23.54
C ALA A 320 -11.79 -5.46 24.57
N LEU A 321 -10.77 -6.18 25.02
CA LEU A 321 -10.90 -7.20 26.07
C LEU A 321 -11.21 -6.59 27.44
N LEU A 322 -10.54 -5.48 27.80
CA LEU A 322 -10.84 -4.73 29.02
C LEU A 322 -12.30 -4.28 29.04
N LEU A 323 -12.77 -3.60 28.00
CA LEU A 323 -14.14 -3.06 27.92
C LEU A 323 -15.22 -4.14 27.76
N SER A 324 -14.85 -5.38 27.39
CA SER A 324 -15.76 -6.52 27.40
C SER A 324 -15.80 -7.29 28.72
N GLY A 325 -15.08 -6.82 29.75
CA GLY A 325 -14.98 -7.48 31.05
C GLY A 325 -14.08 -8.74 31.07
N LYS A 326 -13.31 -8.98 30.00
CA LYS A 326 -12.40 -10.13 29.87
C LYS A 326 -11.02 -9.80 30.44
N TYR A 327 -10.97 -9.41 31.71
CA TYR A 327 -9.77 -8.86 32.36
C TYR A 327 -8.54 -9.77 32.27
N LYS A 328 -8.69 -11.09 32.44
CA LYS A 328 -7.57 -12.05 32.32
C LYS A 328 -6.94 -12.07 30.93
N GLU A 329 -7.77 -12.02 29.90
CA GLU A 329 -7.32 -11.99 28.51
C GLU A 329 -6.67 -10.65 28.17
N ALA A 330 -7.22 -9.55 28.70
CA ALA A 330 -6.65 -8.21 28.57
C ALA A 330 -5.25 -8.13 29.19
N ILE A 331 -5.08 -8.67 30.41
CA ILE A 331 -3.78 -8.74 31.10
C ILE A 331 -2.76 -9.54 30.30
N GLY A 332 -3.11 -10.76 29.85
CA GLY A 332 -2.17 -11.58 29.09
C GLY A 332 -1.80 -10.97 27.74
N THR A 333 -2.76 -10.31 27.07
CA THR A 333 -2.50 -9.56 25.83
C THR A 333 -1.55 -8.39 26.08
N ALA A 334 -1.85 -7.55 27.09
CA ALA A 334 -1.03 -6.41 27.47
C ALA A 334 0.37 -6.79 27.96
N TYR A 335 0.51 -7.93 28.65
CA TYR A 335 1.78 -8.47 29.11
C TYR A 335 2.65 -8.93 27.94
N ASN A 336 2.06 -9.59 26.95
CA ASN A 336 2.76 -10.04 25.75
C ASN A 336 3.32 -8.87 24.92
N LEU A 337 2.70 -7.69 24.97
CA LEU A 337 3.26 -6.47 24.38
C LEU A 337 4.60 -6.07 25.01
N GLN A 338 4.84 -6.42 26.28
CA GLN A 338 6.03 -5.96 27.02
C GLN A 338 7.18 -6.97 27.03
N ARG A 339 6.92 -8.28 26.85
CA ARG A 339 7.94 -9.34 27.01
C ARG A 339 8.34 -10.10 25.74
N SER A 340 7.57 -9.99 24.66
CA SER A 340 7.79 -10.77 23.43
C SER A 340 8.74 -10.08 22.43
N ALA A 341 8.71 -10.52 21.16
CA ALA A 341 9.32 -9.83 20.02
C ALA A 341 8.89 -8.35 19.89
N LEU A 342 7.81 -7.95 20.57
CA LEU A 342 7.31 -6.58 20.62
C LEU A 342 7.91 -5.73 21.75
N LYS A 343 8.86 -6.25 22.54
CA LYS A 343 9.47 -5.49 23.66
C LYS A 343 10.13 -4.18 23.23
N HIS A 344 10.54 -4.08 21.96
CA HIS A 344 11.11 -2.88 21.36
C HIS A 344 10.09 -2.07 20.55
N VAL A 345 8.79 -2.34 20.64
CA VAL A 345 7.75 -1.59 19.93
C VAL A 345 7.16 -0.56 20.89
N PHE A 346 6.86 0.64 20.41
CA PHE A 346 6.39 1.72 21.28
C PHE A 346 4.90 1.53 21.58
N LEU A 347 4.61 0.89 22.71
CA LEU A 347 3.25 0.53 23.12
C LEU A 347 3.03 0.94 24.59
N PRO A 348 2.98 2.26 24.87
CA PRO A 348 2.88 2.79 26.23
C PRO A 348 1.57 2.44 26.94
N GLU A 349 0.49 2.16 26.20
CA GLU A 349 -0.82 1.84 26.77
C GLU A 349 -0.89 0.45 27.41
N GLY A 350 -0.02 -0.48 27.01
CA GLY A 350 -0.07 -1.87 27.49
C GLY A 350 -0.04 -1.98 29.03
N PRO A 351 0.96 -1.42 29.72
CA PRO A 351 1.00 -1.45 31.18
C PRO A 351 -0.19 -0.74 31.85
N MET A 352 -0.75 0.30 31.23
CA MET A 352 -1.93 1.01 31.76
C MET A 352 -3.18 0.12 31.67
N VAL A 353 -3.43 -0.51 30.52
CA VAL A 353 -4.54 -1.48 30.36
C VAL A 353 -4.39 -2.65 31.34
N MET A 354 -3.15 -3.11 31.55
CA MET A 354 -2.84 -4.13 32.55
C MET A 354 -3.16 -3.65 33.98
N ALA A 355 -2.78 -2.42 34.34
CA ALA A 355 -3.05 -1.85 35.65
C ALA A 355 -4.56 -1.75 35.92
N ILE A 356 -5.34 -1.24 34.97
CA ILE A 356 -6.79 -1.14 35.07
C ILE A 356 -7.40 -2.54 35.22
N SER A 357 -7.02 -3.50 34.35
CA SER A 357 -7.55 -4.86 34.41
C SER A 357 -7.24 -5.57 35.73
N LEU A 358 -6.04 -5.34 36.30
CA LEU A 358 -5.66 -5.87 37.61
C LEU A 358 -6.43 -5.20 38.75
N ASN A 359 -6.70 -3.90 38.64
CA ASN A 359 -7.51 -3.15 39.60
C ASN A 359 -8.93 -3.73 39.67
N GLU A 360 -9.55 -3.95 38.50
CA GLU A 360 -10.89 -4.56 38.37
C GLU A 360 -10.98 -5.99 38.93
N MET A 361 -9.84 -6.69 39.04
CA MET A 361 -9.74 -8.02 39.66
C MET A 361 -9.32 -7.97 41.14
N CYS A 362 -9.30 -6.79 41.76
CA CYS A 362 -8.85 -6.53 43.14
C CYS A 362 -7.39 -6.98 43.39
N GLN A 363 -6.54 -6.95 42.36
CA GLN A 363 -5.11 -7.32 42.41
C GLN A 363 -4.22 -6.07 42.58
N PHE A 364 -4.52 -5.23 43.58
CA PHE A 364 -3.95 -3.89 43.74
C PHE A 364 -2.41 -3.84 43.76
N GLN A 365 -1.75 -4.80 44.42
CA GLN A 365 -0.29 -4.87 44.48
C GLN A 365 0.36 -5.12 43.11
N ARG A 366 -0.30 -5.88 42.23
CA ARG A 366 0.19 -6.09 40.86
C ARG A 366 -0.17 -4.89 39.98
N ALA A 367 -1.34 -4.29 40.20
CA ALA A 367 -1.77 -3.10 39.48
C ALA A 367 -0.76 -1.94 39.66
N ILE A 368 -0.33 -1.65 40.90
CA ILE A 368 0.68 -0.63 41.17
C ILE A 368 2.06 -0.98 40.57
N GLN A 369 2.41 -2.26 40.49
CA GLN A 369 3.64 -2.69 39.82
C GLN A 369 3.59 -2.42 38.31
N ALA A 370 2.45 -2.60 37.67
CA ALA A 370 2.25 -2.27 36.25
C ALA A 370 2.40 -0.76 35.99
N VAL A 371 1.85 0.09 36.87
CA VAL A 371 2.05 1.55 36.84
C VAL A 371 3.54 1.92 36.96
N ARG A 372 4.24 1.34 37.94
CA ARG A 372 5.68 1.58 38.14
C ARG A 372 6.50 1.10 36.95
N PHE A 373 6.11 -0.02 36.35
CA PHE A 373 6.74 -0.56 35.15
C PHE A 373 6.63 0.41 33.99
N PHE A 374 5.44 0.99 33.72
CA PHE A 374 5.26 2.04 32.71
C PHE A 374 6.25 3.19 32.88
N ARG A 375 6.24 3.81 34.08
CA ARG A 375 7.10 4.97 34.39
C ARG A 375 8.57 4.65 34.21
N LYS A 376 9.02 3.48 34.68
CA LYS A 376 10.40 3.04 34.53
C LYS A 376 10.76 2.82 33.06
N ARG A 377 9.89 2.13 32.31
CA ARG A 377 10.15 1.66 30.94
C ARG A 377 10.22 2.79 29.92
N TYR A 378 9.35 3.79 30.05
CA TYR A 378 9.19 4.87 29.06
C TYR A 378 9.81 6.21 29.49
N LYS A 379 10.50 6.27 30.63
CA LYS A 379 11.18 7.48 31.12
C LYS A 379 12.14 8.05 30.10
N ASP A 380 12.97 7.20 29.51
CA ASP A 380 14.01 7.62 28.56
C ASP A 380 13.37 8.09 27.25
N ASN A 381 12.34 7.41 26.77
CA ASN A 381 11.57 7.78 25.59
C ASN A 381 10.91 9.14 25.75
N TYR A 382 10.27 9.37 26.90
CA TYR A 382 9.64 10.65 27.22
C TYR A 382 10.66 11.79 27.28
N THR A 383 11.77 11.57 27.98
CA THR A 383 12.86 12.55 28.10
C THR A 383 13.44 12.88 26.74
N TRP A 384 13.72 11.86 25.93
CA TRP A 384 14.26 12.01 24.58
C TRP A 384 13.28 12.76 23.67
N LEU A 385 12.00 12.39 23.66
CA LEU A 385 10.97 13.04 22.82
C LEU A 385 10.79 14.51 23.22
N LYS A 386 10.78 14.81 24.51
CA LYS A 386 10.71 16.18 25.03
C LYS A 386 11.90 17.01 24.55
N THR A 387 13.12 16.49 24.63
CA THR A 387 14.32 17.17 24.11
C THR A 387 14.30 17.28 22.59
N TRP A 388 13.83 16.26 21.87
CA TRP A 388 13.73 16.28 20.41
C TRP A 388 12.74 17.34 19.93
N LEU A 389 11.61 17.53 20.63
CA LEU A 389 10.60 18.54 20.28
C LEU A 389 11.17 19.96 20.31
N THR A 390 12.13 20.25 21.19
CA THR A 390 12.78 21.57 21.34
C THR A 390 13.92 21.83 20.36
N LYS A 391 14.45 20.81 19.67
CA LYS A 391 15.55 20.99 18.70
C LYS A 391 15.06 21.73 17.44
N THR A 392 15.90 22.59 16.87
CA THR A 392 15.64 23.26 15.59
C THR A 392 15.96 22.36 14.40
N ASP A 393 17.10 21.66 14.43
CA ASP A 393 17.45 20.64 13.45
C ASP A 393 16.89 19.26 13.87
N LYS A 394 16.02 18.71 13.02
CA LYS A 394 15.27 17.47 13.26
C LYS A 394 15.54 16.44 12.16
N ASN A 395 16.80 16.28 11.75
CA ASN A 395 17.21 15.25 10.80
C ASN A 395 17.13 13.83 11.41
N SER A 396 15.90 13.33 11.53
CA SER A 396 15.56 12.05 12.15
C SER A 396 16.01 10.87 11.28
N TYR A 397 16.07 11.05 9.95
CA TYR A 397 16.61 10.06 9.03
C TYR A 397 18.09 9.78 9.29
N ALA A 398 18.92 10.82 9.46
CA ALA A 398 20.34 10.63 9.76
C ALA A 398 20.55 9.91 11.11
N GLN A 399 19.77 10.26 12.13
CA GLN A 399 19.78 9.59 13.44
C GLN A 399 19.40 8.11 13.31
N LEU A 400 18.37 7.79 12.52
CA LEU A 400 17.97 6.41 12.28
C LEU A 400 19.05 5.61 11.57
N VAL A 401 19.67 6.18 10.54
CA VAL A 401 20.80 5.54 9.83
C VAL A 401 22.00 5.35 10.76
N SER A 402 22.27 6.30 11.67
CA SER A 402 23.29 6.15 12.73
C SER A 402 22.95 4.99 13.67
N GLN A 403 21.70 4.90 14.12
CA GLN A 403 21.20 3.82 14.98
C GLN A 403 21.36 2.44 14.31
N LEU A 404 20.98 2.32 13.03
CA LEU A 404 21.13 1.07 12.25
C LEU A 404 22.59 0.64 12.08
N LYS A 405 23.55 1.55 12.25
CA LYS A 405 25.00 1.28 12.23
C LYS A 405 25.57 0.98 13.62
N GLY A 406 24.73 0.81 14.64
CA GLY A 406 25.13 0.55 16.02
C GLY A 406 25.26 1.80 16.89
N GLY A 407 24.83 2.97 16.41
CA GLY A 407 24.63 4.15 17.25
C GLY A 407 23.59 3.91 18.35
N LYS A 408 23.60 4.75 19.39
CA LYS A 408 22.63 4.73 20.51
C LYS A 408 22.03 6.10 20.76
N GLU A 409 21.80 6.86 19.69
CA GLU A 409 21.30 8.23 19.77
C GLU A 409 19.78 8.30 20.00
N VAL A 410 19.06 7.24 19.62
CA VAL A 410 17.59 7.15 19.68
C VAL A 410 17.20 5.94 20.51
N PRO A 411 16.26 6.06 21.48
CA PRO A 411 15.71 4.91 22.19
C PRO A 411 15.18 3.85 21.22
N ASP A 412 15.42 2.57 21.53
CA ASP A 412 15.15 1.46 20.60
C ASP A 412 13.68 1.39 20.19
N GLU A 413 12.74 1.78 21.06
CA GLU A 413 11.31 1.73 20.75
C GLU A 413 10.90 2.80 19.75
N ILE A 414 11.52 3.98 19.86
CA ILE A 414 11.30 5.09 18.92
C ILE A 414 11.89 4.72 17.56
N ALA A 415 13.12 4.20 17.54
CA ALA A 415 13.77 3.75 16.31
C ALA A 415 12.96 2.63 15.62
N THR A 416 12.45 1.68 16.40
CA THR A 416 11.60 0.59 15.88
C THR A 416 10.30 1.13 15.30
N GLU A 417 9.64 2.09 15.93
CA GLU A 417 8.45 2.74 15.33
C GLU A 417 8.76 3.47 14.03
N TRP A 418 9.93 4.08 13.90
CA TRP A 418 10.34 4.72 12.67
C TRP A 418 10.54 3.69 11.55
N LEU A 419 11.22 2.58 11.84
CA LEU A 419 11.43 1.48 10.88
C LEU A 419 10.11 0.85 10.42
N ARG A 420 9.12 0.77 11.31
CA ARG A 420 7.78 0.26 11.02
C ARG A 420 6.91 1.25 10.23
N SER A 421 7.37 2.48 9.99
CA SER A 421 6.61 3.43 9.18
C SER A 421 6.51 2.95 7.73
N PRO A 422 5.30 2.81 7.16
CA PRO A 422 5.15 2.48 5.74
C PRO A 422 5.70 3.59 4.83
N VAL A 423 5.71 4.84 5.29
CA VAL A 423 6.32 5.96 4.56
C VAL A 423 7.83 5.80 4.55
N PHE A 424 8.44 5.50 5.69
CA PHE A 424 9.88 5.21 5.76
C PHE A 424 10.27 4.05 4.83
N ALA A 425 9.58 2.91 4.95
CA ALA A 425 9.88 1.73 4.15
C ALA A 425 9.80 2.02 2.63
N ALA A 426 8.71 2.65 2.19
CA ALA A 426 8.52 3.00 0.78
C ALA A 426 9.57 4.00 0.25
N GLN A 427 9.87 5.05 1.02
CA GLN A 427 10.84 6.06 0.62
C GLN A 427 12.29 5.53 0.69
N GLN A 428 12.61 4.66 1.64
CA GLN A 428 13.91 4.00 1.73
C GLN A 428 14.14 3.08 0.52
N GLU A 429 13.09 2.38 0.08
CA GLU A 429 13.13 1.61 -1.16
C GLU A 429 13.37 2.51 -2.38
N GLU A 430 12.68 3.65 -2.48
CA GLU A 430 12.90 4.65 -3.54
C GLU A 430 14.35 5.16 -3.55
N ILE A 431 14.92 5.48 -2.38
CA ILE A 431 16.33 5.90 -2.24
C ILE A 431 17.27 4.81 -2.76
N ASN A 432 16.99 3.54 -2.46
CA ASN A 432 17.79 2.42 -2.96
C ASN A 432 17.67 2.29 -4.48
N LEU A 433 16.45 2.42 -5.02
CA LEU A 433 16.16 2.40 -6.44
C LEU A 433 16.90 3.53 -7.19
N LEU A 434 16.90 4.75 -6.65
CA LEU A 434 17.63 5.89 -7.22
C LEU A 434 19.14 5.66 -7.28
N LYS A 435 19.71 4.93 -6.31
CA LYS A 435 21.14 4.55 -6.32
C LYS A 435 21.43 3.53 -7.41
N ASP A 436 20.59 2.51 -7.55
CA ASP A 436 20.74 1.49 -8.59
C ASP A 436 20.60 2.10 -9.99
N GLU A 437 19.59 2.95 -10.17
CA GLU A 437 19.39 3.69 -11.42
C GLU A 437 20.58 4.58 -11.76
N ARG A 438 21.19 5.26 -10.79
CA ARG A 438 22.38 6.10 -10.99
C ARG A 438 23.56 5.30 -11.54
N VAL A 439 23.77 4.08 -11.05
CA VAL A 439 24.83 3.19 -11.52
C VAL A 439 24.57 2.74 -12.95
N LEU A 440 23.33 2.37 -13.27
CA LEU A 440 22.94 1.97 -14.63
C LEU A 440 23.01 3.16 -15.61
N LEU A 441 22.61 4.35 -15.17
CA LEU A 441 22.56 5.56 -15.97
C LEU A 441 23.92 5.92 -16.59
N ALA A 442 25.00 5.80 -15.82
CA ALA A 442 26.35 6.05 -16.32
C ALA A 442 26.72 5.12 -17.49
N LYS A 443 26.31 3.84 -17.42
CA LYS A 443 26.52 2.86 -18.49
C LYS A 443 25.69 3.21 -19.73
N LEU A 444 24.43 3.59 -19.55
CA LEU A 444 23.50 3.94 -20.64
C LEU A 444 23.90 5.23 -21.38
N ILE A 445 24.40 6.24 -20.67
CA ILE A 445 24.93 7.47 -21.27
C ILE A 445 26.14 7.14 -22.16
N LYS A 446 27.06 6.30 -21.66
CA LYS A 446 28.25 5.88 -22.43
C LYS A 446 27.86 5.12 -23.71
N LEU A 447 26.83 4.27 -23.64
CA LEU A 447 26.32 3.53 -24.80
C LEU A 447 25.80 4.49 -25.89
N GLY A 448 24.89 5.41 -25.54
CA GLY A 448 24.35 6.38 -26.49
C GLY A 448 25.42 7.30 -27.09
N PHE A 449 26.42 7.71 -26.29
CA PHE A 449 27.54 8.50 -26.78
C PHE A 449 28.40 7.76 -27.80
N ARG A 450 28.70 6.47 -27.55
CA ARG A 450 29.47 5.63 -28.49
C ARG A 450 28.77 5.53 -29.84
N ASP A 451 27.47 5.26 -29.83
CA ASP A 451 26.68 5.12 -31.06
C ASP A 451 26.55 6.45 -31.81
N THR A 452 26.46 7.57 -31.08
CA THR A 452 26.54 8.92 -31.67
C THR A 452 27.85 9.12 -32.43
N GLN A 453 28.99 8.80 -31.81
CA GLN A 453 30.31 9.00 -32.43
C GLN A 453 30.50 8.11 -33.66
N VAL A 454 30.09 6.84 -33.58
CA VAL A 454 30.18 5.92 -34.72
C VAL A 454 29.32 6.45 -35.88
N GLY A 455 28.08 6.84 -35.61
CA GLY A 455 27.18 7.38 -36.63
C GLY A 455 27.69 8.68 -37.25
N GLN A 456 28.21 9.61 -36.44
CA GLN A 456 28.79 10.87 -36.93
C GLN A 456 30.00 10.67 -37.85
N LYS A 457 30.80 9.62 -37.63
CA LYS A 457 31.92 9.25 -38.52
C LYS A 457 31.43 8.58 -39.80
N GLU A 458 30.36 7.78 -39.74
CA GLU A 458 29.81 7.03 -40.89
C GLU A 458 29.03 7.93 -41.87
N ILE A 459 28.28 8.92 -41.35
CA ILE A 459 27.46 9.85 -42.15
C ILE A 459 28.24 10.53 -43.30
N PRO A 460 29.38 11.21 -43.09
CA PRO A 460 30.08 11.90 -44.17
C PRO A 460 30.59 10.93 -45.25
N VAL A 461 30.99 9.70 -44.86
CA VAL A 461 31.41 8.65 -45.79
C VAL A 461 30.24 8.20 -46.67
N LEU A 462 29.09 7.92 -46.06
CA LEU A 462 27.89 7.50 -46.79
C LEU A 462 27.36 8.61 -47.71
N ARG A 463 27.37 9.88 -47.26
CA ARG A 463 27.00 11.04 -48.08
C ARG A 463 27.92 11.17 -49.29
N LYS A 464 29.23 11.11 -49.09
CA LYS A 464 30.21 11.15 -50.19
C LYS A 464 29.97 10.03 -51.21
N ASN A 465 29.76 8.80 -50.74
CA ASN A 465 29.46 7.66 -51.61
C ASN A 465 28.16 7.86 -52.39
N LEU A 466 27.11 8.39 -51.73
CA LEU A 466 25.83 8.67 -52.38
C LEU A 466 25.97 9.73 -53.48
N THR A 467 26.72 10.81 -53.24
CA THR A 467 27.01 11.84 -54.26
C THR A 467 27.78 11.27 -55.45
N VAL A 468 28.74 10.37 -55.20
CA VAL A 468 29.48 9.67 -56.28
C VAL A 468 28.56 8.73 -57.08
N TYR A 469 27.58 8.09 -56.44
CA TYR A 469 26.62 7.26 -57.14
C TYR A 469 25.60 8.08 -57.94
N GLN A 470 25.18 9.23 -57.43
CA GLN A 470 24.24 10.14 -58.11
C GLN A 470 24.87 10.80 -59.34
N SER A 471 26.17 11.10 -59.34
CA SER A 471 26.87 11.69 -60.48
C SER A 471 27.12 10.68 -61.61
N LYS A 472 27.12 9.38 -61.32
CA LYS A 472 27.25 8.31 -62.31
C LYS A 472 25.85 7.95 -62.84
N LYS A 473 25.65 7.88 -64.16
CA LYS A 473 24.43 7.33 -64.79
C LYS A 473 24.38 5.81 -64.58
N LEU A 474 24.10 5.38 -63.35
CA LEU A 474 24.09 3.97 -62.96
C LEU A 474 22.87 3.24 -63.53
N SER A 475 23.10 2.07 -64.15
CA SER A 475 22.08 1.09 -64.51
C SER A 475 22.28 -0.21 -63.70
N GLY A 476 21.22 -1.00 -63.54
CA GLY A 476 21.27 -2.30 -62.85
C GLY A 476 21.80 -2.24 -61.41
N GLN A 477 22.85 -3.02 -61.13
CA GLN A 477 23.46 -3.19 -59.80
C GLN A 477 23.93 -1.87 -59.15
N GLY A 478 24.26 -0.85 -59.95
CA GLY A 478 24.64 0.46 -59.41
C GLY A 478 23.49 1.16 -58.69
N LYS A 479 22.25 1.06 -59.21
CA LYS A 479 21.06 1.62 -58.57
C LYS A 479 20.74 0.92 -57.24
N ASP A 480 20.93 -0.41 -57.18
CA ASP A 480 20.75 -1.17 -55.94
C ASP A 480 21.75 -0.74 -54.85
N LYS A 481 23.03 -0.59 -55.20
CA LYS A 481 24.04 -0.06 -54.27
C LYS A 481 23.70 1.35 -53.79
N MET A 482 23.27 2.24 -54.69
CA MET A 482 22.84 3.60 -54.35
C MET A 482 21.66 3.57 -53.35
N ASN A 483 20.62 2.77 -53.62
CA ASN A 483 19.45 2.65 -52.76
C ASN A 483 19.83 2.07 -51.38
N LYS A 484 20.71 1.06 -51.34
CA LYS A 484 21.25 0.50 -50.09
C LYS A 484 22.05 1.54 -49.30
N THR A 485 22.90 2.33 -49.96
CA THR A 485 23.65 3.42 -49.31
C THR A 485 22.72 4.52 -48.80
N ALA A 486 21.71 4.92 -49.56
CA ALA A 486 20.72 5.91 -49.13
C ALA A 486 19.90 5.40 -47.93
N LEU A 487 19.47 4.13 -47.95
CA LEU A 487 18.77 3.50 -46.84
C LEU A 487 19.65 3.45 -45.59
N ARG A 488 20.92 3.05 -45.74
CA ARG A 488 21.89 3.00 -44.65
C ARG A 488 22.15 4.40 -44.08
N LEU A 489 22.33 5.41 -44.93
CA LEU A 489 22.51 6.80 -44.49
C LEU A 489 21.32 7.25 -43.65
N GLY A 490 20.09 7.04 -44.13
CA GLY A 490 18.89 7.38 -43.36
C GLY A 490 18.76 6.59 -42.05
N GLN A 491 19.22 5.34 -41.98
CA GLN A 491 19.29 4.57 -40.73
C GLN A 491 20.29 5.18 -39.75
N VAL A 492 21.49 5.52 -40.21
CA VAL A 492 22.54 6.11 -39.37
C VAL A 492 22.14 7.51 -38.89
N GLU A 493 21.55 8.34 -39.73
CA GLU A 493 21.06 9.67 -39.34
C GLU A 493 19.95 9.57 -38.27
N ARG A 494 19.01 8.63 -38.42
CA ARG A 494 18.00 8.37 -37.37
C ARG A 494 18.63 7.86 -36.08
N ARG A 495 19.64 6.99 -36.17
CA ARG A 495 20.42 6.57 -35.00
C ARG A 495 21.08 7.75 -34.31
N VAL A 496 21.73 8.66 -35.04
CA VAL A 496 22.37 9.84 -34.42
C VAL A 496 21.34 10.79 -33.80
N ALA A 497 20.19 11.00 -34.43
CA ALA A 497 19.13 11.83 -33.86
C ALA A 497 18.54 11.20 -32.57
N ALA A 498 18.29 9.89 -32.58
CA ALA A 498 17.82 9.17 -31.41
C ALA A 498 18.86 9.15 -30.28
N SER A 499 20.17 9.05 -30.58
CA SER A 499 21.20 9.04 -29.54
C SER A 499 21.32 10.38 -28.84
N GLN A 500 21.13 11.48 -29.58
CA GLN A 500 21.09 12.82 -29.01
C GLN A 500 19.90 12.99 -28.06
N LEU A 501 18.72 12.48 -28.44
CA LEU A 501 17.56 12.50 -27.56
C LEU A 501 17.76 11.60 -26.33
N TRP A 502 18.32 10.41 -26.52
CA TRP A 502 18.69 9.47 -25.46
C TRP A 502 19.63 10.13 -24.45
N ASP A 503 20.74 10.69 -24.93
CA ASP A 503 21.74 11.38 -24.10
C ASP A 503 21.12 12.57 -23.36
N LYS A 504 20.30 13.38 -24.04
CA LYS A 504 19.57 14.49 -23.42
C LYS A 504 18.64 13.99 -22.30
N THR A 505 17.79 13.01 -22.57
CA THR A 505 16.85 12.47 -21.58
C THR A 505 17.59 11.94 -20.34
N PHE A 506 18.64 11.15 -20.54
CA PHE A 506 19.39 10.55 -19.44
C PHE A 506 20.23 11.57 -18.67
N ARG A 507 20.81 12.59 -19.33
CA ARG A 507 21.50 13.69 -18.62
C ARG A 507 20.52 14.53 -17.82
N THR A 508 19.37 14.91 -18.39
CA THR A 508 18.33 15.62 -17.66
C THR A 508 17.91 14.80 -16.45
N PHE A 509 17.65 13.51 -16.61
CA PHE A 509 17.33 12.64 -15.48
C PHE A 509 18.44 12.60 -14.43
N ALA A 510 19.70 12.45 -14.84
CA ALA A 510 20.86 12.46 -13.95
C ALA A 510 20.90 13.71 -13.05
N THR A 511 20.60 14.88 -13.62
CA THR A 511 20.56 16.14 -12.85
C THR A 511 19.42 16.18 -11.83
N THR A 512 18.34 15.44 -12.03
CA THR A 512 17.20 15.39 -11.09
C THR A 512 17.37 14.37 -9.96
N LEU A 513 18.29 13.39 -10.11
CA LEU A 513 18.45 12.30 -9.13
C LEU A 513 18.81 12.82 -7.72
N GLY A 514 19.66 13.83 -7.61
CA GLY A 514 20.03 14.40 -6.31
C GLY A 514 18.86 15.10 -5.62
N ALA A 515 18.05 15.85 -6.37
CA ALA A 515 16.86 16.52 -5.84
C ALA A 515 15.78 15.51 -5.40
N ARG A 516 15.63 14.39 -6.14
CA ARG A 516 14.70 13.31 -5.78
C ARG A 516 15.12 12.57 -4.51
N ASP A 517 16.40 12.24 -4.40
CA ASP A 517 16.97 11.61 -3.19
C ASP A 517 16.74 12.50 -1.96
N GLN A 518 17.01 13.80 -2.07
CA GLN A 518 16.74 14.75 -0.98
C GLN A 518 15.23 14.88 -0.68
N ALA A 519 14.37 14.95 -1.70
CA ALA A 519 12.93 15.02 -1.50
C ALA A 519 12.38 13.78 -0.76
N ALA A 520 12.91 12.59 -1.05
CA ALA A 520 12.54 11.37 -0.34
C ALA A 520 12.98 11.41 1.13
N VAL A 521 14.19 11.89 1.41
CA VAL A 521 14.70 12.12 2.77
C VAL A 521 13.86 13.15 3.53
N ASP A 522 13.45 14.23 2.86
CA ASP A 522 12.61 15.28 3.46
C ASP A 522 11.22 14.74 3.82
N LEU A 523 10.62 13.90 2.95
CA LEU A 523 9.35 13.22 3.23
C LEU A 523 9.46 12.25 4.41
N ILE A 524 10.56 11.49 4.51
CA ILE A 524 10.84 10.65 5.69
C ILE A 524 10.90 11.52 6.95
N ASN A 525 11.72 12.57 6.94
CA ASN A 525 11.87 13.45 8.09
C ASN A 525 10.54 14.09 8.52
N ALA A 526 9.69 14.49 7.56
CA ALA A 526 8.36 15.01 7.84
C ALA A 526 7.45 13.98 8.51
N ASP A 527 7.39 12.74 8.00
CA ASP A 527 6.61 11.65 8.61
C ASP A 527 7.10 11.30 10.01
N LEU A 528 8.41 11.12 10.19
CA LEU A 528 9.01 10.83 11.49
C LEU A 528 8.75 11.96 12.49
N ALA A 529 8.74 13.22 12.04
CA ALA A 529 8.40 14.35 12.90
C ALA A 529 6.94 14.37 13.34
N ILE A 530 6.00 13.96 12.47
CA ILE A 530 4.59 13.77 12.84
C ILE A 530 4.47 12.64 13.87
N ARG A 531 5.16 11.52 13.65
CA ARG A 531 5.16 10.37 14.56
C ARG A 531 5.72 10.72 15.93
N ASN A 532 6.85 11.43 15.99
CA ASN A 532 7.43 11.86 17.27
C ASN A 532 6.47 12.73 18.08
N ARG A 533 5.75 13.65 17.42
CA ARG A 533 4.69 14.43 18.07
C ARG A 533 3.57 13.55 18.61
N LYS A 534 3.05 12.63 17.78
CA LYS A 534 2.01 11.68 18.21
C LYS A 534 2.47 10.79 19.37
N MET A 535 3.71 10.31 19.35
CA MET A 535 4.29 9.49 20.42
C MET A 535 4.45 10.29 21.72
N ALA A 536 4.90 11.55 21.63
CA ALA A 536 5.02 12.43 22.79
C ALA A 536 3.64 12.75 23.39
N ASP A 537 2.65 13.06 22.55
CA ASP A 537 1.27 13.29 22.97
C ASP A 537 0.65 12.05 23.60
N LEU A 538 0.90 10.87 23.03
CA LEU A 538 0.42 9.60 23.57
C LEU A 538 1.03 9.33 24.94
N LEU A 539 2.36 9.48 25.10
CA LEU A 539 3.01 9.29 26.40
C LEU A 539 2.46 10.23 27.46
N ARG A 540 2.26 11.50 27.12
CA ARG A 540 1.68 12.47 28.05
C ARG A 540 0.27 12.06 28.49
N LYS A 541 -0.60 11.67 27.56
CA LYS A 541 -1.95 11.19 27.87
C LYS A 541 -1.94 9.91 28.72
N VAL A 542 -1.07 8.96 28.40
CA VAL A 542 -0.94 7.72 29.17
C VAL A 542 -0.40 8.00 30.56
N ASP A 543 0.57 8.90 30.71
CA ASP A 543 1.11 9.31 32.01
C ASP A 543 0.02 9.97 32.88
N GLU A 544 -0.69 10.97 32.34
CA GLU A 544 -1.83 11.62 32.99
C GLU A 544 -2.90 10.59 33.43
N ASN A 545 -3.32 9.69 32.53
CA ASN A 545 -4.30 8.64 32.85
C ASN A 545 -3.78 7.64 33.88
N THR A 546 -2.49 7.32 33.84
CA THR A 546 -1.87 6.37 34.77
C THR A 546 -1.82 6.94 36.19
N GLU A 547 -1.71 8.25 36.36
CA GLU A 547 -1.84 8.91 37.66
C GLU A 547 -3.25 8.73 38.26
N PHE A 548 -4.30 8.88 37.44
CA PHE A 548 -5.67 8.62 37.89
C PHE A 548 -5.88 7.15 38.28
N VAL A 549 -5.38 6.22 37.45
CA VAL A 549 -5.44 4.78 37.75
C VAL A 549 -4.68 4.45 39.04
N GLU A 550 -3.54 5.08 39.30
CA GLU A 550 -2.80 4.91 40.56
C GLU A 550 -3.61 5.34 41.77
N ILE A 551 -4.32 6.48 41.68
CA ILE A 551 -5.20 6.95 42.76
C ILE A 551 -6.33 5.95 43.03
N GLU A 552 -7.01 5.48 41.97
CA GLU A 552 -8.07 4.47 42.09
C GLU A 552 -7.58 3.15 42.70
N ILE A 553 -6.37 2.70 42.30
CA ILE A 553 -5.74 1.51 42.89
C ILE A 553 -5.49 1.70 44.38
N MET A 554 -5.01 2.88 44.79
CA MET A 554 -4.69 3.16 46.20
C MET A 554 -5.95 3.28 47.06
N ASP A 555 -7.02 3.87 46.52
CA ASP A 555 -8.33 3.95 47.16
C ASP A 555 -8.92 2.54 47.37
N GLY A 556 -9.02 1.75 46.29
CA GLY A 556 -9.50 0.37 46.37
C GLY A 556 -8.63 -0.54 47.26
N ALA A 557 -7.31 -0.35 47.25
CA ALA A 557 -6.41 -1.06 48.16
C ALA A 557 -6.67 -0.71 49.63
N SER A 558 -6.97 0.57 49.92
CA SER A 558 -7.26 1.02 51.29
C SER A 558 -8.57 0.40 51.81
N GLU A 559 -9.61 0.37 50.98
CA GLU A 559 -10.89 -0.29 51.29
C GLU A 559 -10.72 -1.80 51.48
N ASP A 560 -9.93 -2.46 50.62
CA ASP A 560 -9.63 -3.88 50.74
C ASP A 560 -8.84 -4.19 52.02
N MET A 561 -7.90 -3.33 52.42
CA MET A 561 -7.17 -3.47 53.68
C MET A 561 -8.10 -3.35 54.89
N VAL A 562 -8.97 -2.34 54.93
CA VAL A 562 -9.98 -2.19 55.99
C VAL A 562 -10.89 -3.41 56.03
N TRP A 563 -11.35 -3.88 54.87
CA TRP A 563 -12.22 -5.05 54.78
C TRP A 563 -11.53 -6.33 55.27
N ARG A 564 -10.26 -6.57 54.90
CA ARG A 564 -9.48 -7.74 55.36
C ARG A 564 -9.20 -7.68 56.87
N ASN A 565 -8.98 -6.49 57.43
CA ASN A 565 -8.82 -6.31 58.87
C ASN A 565 -10.12 -6.64 59.62
N ALA A 566 -11.28 -6.33 59.03
CA ALA A 566 -12.58 -6.69 59.58
C ALA A 566 -12.91 -8.19 59.45
N HIS A 567 -12.25 -8.92 58.55
CA HIS A 567 -12.48 -10.35 58.25
C HIS A 567 -11.18 -11.16 58.29
N PRO A 568 -10.55 -11.35 59.47
CA PRO A 568 -9.23 -11.97 59.59
C PRO A 568 -9.17 -13.42 59.09
N ASP A 569 -10.30 -14.13 59.12
CA ASP A 569 -10.43 -15.51 58.65
C ASP A 569 -10.52 -15.65 57.12
N TYR A 570 -10.77 -14.55 56.38
CA TYR A 570 -10.77 -14.53 54.92
C TYR A 570 -9.47 -15.10 54.33
N LYS A 571 -8.32 -14.87 54.97
CA LYS A 571 -7.02 -15.36 54.49
C LYS A 571 -6.99 -16.89 54.38
N VAL A 572 -7.60 -17.59 55.33
CA VAL A 572 -7.65 -19.06 55.33
C VAL A 572 -8.64 -19.57 54.29
N VAL A 573 -9.80 -18.92 54.19
CA VAL A 573 -10.86 -19.32 53.24
C VAL A 573 -10.44 -19.05 51.78
N SER A 574 -9.85 -17.89 51.50
CA SER A 574 -9.37 -17.53 50.17
C SER A 574 -8.28 -18.48 49.65
N GLN A 575 -7.42 -19.01 50.53
CA GLN A 575 -6.44 -20.02 50.15
C GLN A 575 -7.11 -21.31 49.67
N LYS A 576 -8.20 -21.74 50.33
CA LYS A 576 -9.00 -22.89 49.87
C LYS A 576 -9.62 -22.62 48.49
N PHE A 577 -10.14 -21.41 48.27
CA PHE A 577 -10.68 -21.03 46.95
C PHE A 577 -9.60 -21.06 45.85
N LYS A 578 -8.39 -20.58 46.15
CA LYS A 578 -7.26 -20.66 45.22
C LYS A 578 -6.87 -22.10 44.90
N GLU A 579 -6.83 -22.98 45.89
CA GLU A 579 -6.54 -24.41 45.67
C GLU A 579 -7.63 -25.10 44.83
N GLU A 580 -8.90 -24.80 45.08
CA GLU A 580 -10.01 -25.29 44.27
C GLU A 580 -9.95 -24.76 42.83
N GLN A 581 -9.65 -23.48 42.66
CA GLN A 581 -9.50 -22.86 41.35
C GLN A 581 -8.32 -23.46 40.59
N ALA A 582 -7.17 -23.65 41.24
CA ALA A 582 -6.00 -24.30 40.66
C ALA A 582 -6.28 -25.76 40.26
N LYS A 583 -7.10 -26.49 41.05
CA LYS A 583 -7.55 -27.84 40.68
C LYS A 583 -8.47 -27.84 39.46
N LYS A 584 -9.30 -26.80 39.30
CA LYS A 584 -10.17 -26.61 38.12
C LYS A 584 -9.38 -26.18 36.89
N SER A 585 -8.46 -25.22 37.02
CA SER A 585 -7.67 -24.69 35.89
C SER A 585 -6.73 -25.75 35.31
N LYS A 586 -6.10 -26.58 36.16
CA LYS A 586 -5.28 -27.74 35.71
C LYS A 586 -6.01 -28.75 34.83
N LYS A 587 -7.35 -28.77 34.84
CA LYS A 587 -8.16 -29.64 33.97
C LYS A 587 -8.57 -28.99 32.65
N ALA A 588 -8.44 -27.67 32.49
CA ALA A 588 -9.03 -26.93 31.37
C ALA A 588 -8.06 -26.01 30.62
N VAL A 589 -6.97 -25.56 31.25
CA VAL A 589 -6.04 -24.59 30.67
C VAL A 589 -4.62 -25.01 30.99
N TRP A 590 -3.78 -25.11 29.96
CA TRP A 590 -2.34 -25.34 30.13
C TRP A 590 -1.76 -24.12 30.86
N SER A 591 -1.35 -24.31 32.11
CA SER A 591 -0.74 -23.25 32.92
C SER A 591 0.73 -23.11 32.51
N TRP A 592 1.12 -21.93 32.03
CA TRP A 592 2.48 -21.59 31.59
C TRP A 592 3.52 -21.50 32.73
N GLY A 593 3.14 -21.90 33.95
CA GLY A 593 3.95 -21.71 35.15
C GLY A 593 3.97 -20.25 35.57
N THR A 594 3.96 -20.01 36.88
CA THR A 594 4.40 -18.71 37.41
C THR A 594 5.88 -18.57 37.08
N SER A 595 6.26 -17.73 36.12
CA SER A 595 7.68 -17.43 35.88
C SER A 595 8.22 -16.73 37.13
N ALA A 596 8.72 -17.50 38.09
CA ALA A 596 9.52 -17.00 39.18
C ALA A 596 10.77 -16.41 38.51
N GLU A 597 10.90 -15.08 38.56
CA GLU A 597 12.12 -14.36 38.17
C GLU A 597 12.77 -14.91 36.90
N ALA A 598 12.08 -14.76 35.77
CA ALA A 598 12.64 -15.10 34.47
C ALA A 598 13.87 -14.20 34.22
N ASP A 599 15.06 -14.78 34.39
CA ASP A 599 16.30 -14.28 33.81
C ASP A 599 16.03 -13.87 32.36
N GLU A 600 16.55 -12.71 31.93
CA GLU A 600 16.33 -12.07 30.61
C GLU A 600 16.72 -12.94 29.38
N LYS A 601 17.07 -14.22 29.58
CA LYS A 601 17.63 -15.13 28.57
C LYS A 601 16.70 -16.29 28.17
N GLY A 602 15.51 -16.40 28.74
CA GLY A 602 14.53 -17.41 28.29
C GLY A 602 13.94 -17.04 26.92
N GLU A 603 14.32 -17.75 25.86
CA GLU A 603 13.68 -17.63 24.55
C GLU A 603 12.23 -18.15 24.65
N VAL A 604 11.26 -17.28 24.32
CA VAL A 604 9.84 -17.63 24.24
C VAL A 604 9.55 -18.07 22.81
N TRP A 605 9.09 -19.31 22.60
CA TRP A 605 8.83 -19.85 21.27
C TRP A 605 7.49 -19.34 20.70
N GLU A 606 7.39 -19.24 19.37
CA GLU A 606 6.23 -18.64 18.69
C GLU A 606 4.93 -19.45 18.81
N ASP A 607 5.05 -20.76 19.00
CA ASP A 607 3.98 -21.71 19.30
C ASP A 607 3.61 -21.73 20.79
N GLU A 608 4.48 -21.20 21.65
CA GLU A 608 4.24 -21.00 23.08
C GLU A 608 3.49 -19.70 23.42
N LEU A 609 3.19 -18.87 22.43
CA LEU A 609 2.17 -17.83 22.54
C LEU A 609 0.77 -18.47 22.49
N GLY A 610 0.47 -19.30 23.50
CA GLY A 610 -0.84 -19.87 23.73
C GLY A 610 -1.89 -18.80 24.02
N TRP A 611 -3.11 -19.26 24.35
CA TRP A 611 -4.24 -18.40 24.67
C TRP A 611 -3.84 -17.39 25.74
N TYR A 612 -4.05 -16.09 25.48
CA TYR A 612 -3.60 -14.93 26.25
C TYR A 612 -4.22 -14.81 27.66
N SER A 613 -4.45 -15.90 28.39
CA SER A 613 -4.98 -15.86 29.75
C SER A 613 -3.86 -16.10 30.75
N ASP A 614 -3.64 -15.13 31.64
CA ASP A 614 -2.85 -15.36 32.84
C ASP A 614 -3.72 -16.10 33.89
N ASP A 615 -3.13 -17.00 34.69
CA ASP A 615 -3.81 -17.73 35.77
C ASP A 615 -3.88 -16.87 37.04
N ILE A 616 -4.35 -15.64 36.86
CA ILE A 616 -4.57 -14.71 37.96
C ILE A 616 -5.95 -14.98 38.55
N GLY A 617 -6.00 -15.21 39.86
CA GLY A 617 -7.24 -15.31 40.62
C GLY A 617 -7.95 -13.96 40.66
N ASP A 618 -9.27 -13.97 40.54
CA ASP A 618 -10.10 -12.78 40.73
C ASP A 618 -10.40 -12.64 42.23
N GLU A 619 -9.72 -11.71 42.90
CA GLU A 619 -9.87 -11.53 44.35
C GLU A 619 -11.20 -10.87 44.71
N CYS A 620 -11.80 -10.08 43.80
CA CYS A 620 -13.13 -9.53 44.00
C CYS A 620 -14.17 -10.66 44.03
N SER A 621 -14.09 -11.59 43.08
CA SER A 621 -14.95 -12.78 43.06
C SER A 621 -14.74 -13.67 44.30
N ASN A 622 -13.50 -13.81 44.78
CA ASN A 622 -13.21 -14.56 46.01
C ASN A 622 -13.84 -13.91 47.25
N LYS A 623 -13.82 -12.58 47.34
CA LYS A 623 -14.46 -11.80 48.40
C LYS A 623 -15.98 -12.00 48.39
N ASN A 624 -16.62 -11.93 47.23
CA ASN A 624 -18.05 -12.20 47.08
C ASN A 624 -18.43 -13.63 47.47
N ARG A 625 -17.61 -14.61 47.08
CA ARG A 625 -17.80 -16.01 47.47
C ARG A 625 -17.61 -16.23 48.96
N TYR A 626 -16.69 -15.51 49.58
CA TYR A 626 -16.51 -15.56 51.03
C TYR A 626 -17.74 -15.02 51.77
N LEU A 627 -18.26 -13.87 51.33
CA LEU A 627 -19.47 -13.29 51.93
C LEU A 627 -20.69 -14.21 51.78
N SER A 628 -20.82 -14.94 50.67
CA SER A 628 -21.92 -15.90 50.50
C SER A 628 -21.78 -17.13 51.40
N VAL A 629 -20.57 -17.62 51.65
CA VAL A 629 -20.33 -18.69 52.64
C VAL A 629 -20.66 -18.19 54.05
N LYS A 630 -20.21 -16.98 54.41
CA LYS A 630 -20.48 -16.38 55.72
C LYS A 630 -21.94 -16.07 55.98
N ALA A 631 -22.71 -15.75 54.95
CA ALA A 631 -24.15 -15.52 55.10
C ALA A 631 -24.96 -16.82 55.25
N ALA A 632 -24.37 -17.98 54.93
CA ALA A 632 -25.00 -19.28 55.06
C ALA A 632 -24.71 -19.97 56.41
N ASP A 633 -23.66 -19.53 57.11
CA ASP A 633 -23.30 -19.93 58.47
C ASP A 633 -24.06 -19.07 59.50
#